data_AF-A0A2Y9QV52-F1
#
_entry.id   AF-A0A2Y9QV52-F1
#
_cell.length_a   1.000
_cell.length_b   1.000
_cell.length_c   1.000
_cell.angle_alpha   90.00
_cell.angle_beta   90.00
_cell.angle_gamma   90.00
#
_symmetry.space_group_name_H-M   'P 1'
#
loop_
_entity.id
_entity.type
_entity.pdbx_description
1 polymer ?
#
loop_
_entity_poly.entity_id
_entity_poly.type
_entity_poly.pdbx_seq_one_letter_code
_entity_poly.pdbx_strand_id
1 'polypeptide(L)'
;MTFCLFGFRSFSKLWKNNSYLWLGPGNSLSLFLVDCYGIRNKQRWFSLTTVSPQNTKAMNLLIAKTRYHRKGDEGSNKQVSSDSPHLFAAGAAKKRAQMNPQSKDPVSPPLRNTVQLPTKPLNSEEWDKLKEDFKGKANFENWISSQITHCRSSVDVAKSLLAWVAAKNNGIVSYDLLVKYLYLCVFHKQTAEIFDVYEIMKARYKSLEPGAYTLLIRGLIHSDRWREALLLLEDIKKVMIPSKKNYDDCIQGALLHQDVDTAWNLYQELLGHDLIPMLETLKAFFDFGKDTKDDQYANKLLDVLLYLRNNQLYPGESFAHSIKAWFESVPGEQWKGQFTTIQKSGQCLGCGKTIESIYLSPEEYEFLKENIMRNVIDGGDQYKKTTPEELKRFQNLVNNHPPFDIVIDGLNVAKMFPKARESQVLLDVVSQLSKQNLRLLVLGRKHMLKQYSRWRKDEMEKVQKQASCFFADDISKDDPFLLYATLHSGNHCKFITKDLMRDHKACLPDAKTQRLFFKWQQGHQLAIISRFPGSKISFQHILSYDTVVQTTGDSWHIPFDEDLVERYSYEVPNKWLCLRRKT
;
A
#
# COMPACT_ATOMS: atom_id res chain seq x y z
N MET A 1 -30.04 -53.44 -28.82
CA MET A 1 -28.83 -52.89 -29.46
C MET A 1 -28.44 -51.64 -28.70
N THR A 2 -27.27 -51.71 -28.06
CA THR A 2 -26.70 -50.68 -27.20
C THR A 2 -25.37 -50.31 -27.85
N PHE A 3 -25.09 -49.02 -28.09
CA PHE A 3 -23.71 -48.57 -28.26
C PHE A 3 -23.53 -47.17 -27.67
N CYS A 4 -22.64 -47.11 -26.70
CA CYS A 4 -22.16 -45.93 -25.98
C CYS A 4 -21.21 -45.10 -26.84
N LEU A 5 -21.28 -43.78 -26.71
CA LEU A 5 -20.25 -42.83 -27.16
C LEU A 5 -19.43 -42.37 -25.95
N PHE A 6 -18.13 -42.70 -25.96
CA PHE A 6 -17.11 -42.17 -25.06
C PHE A 6 -15.95 -41.67 -25.95
N GLY A 7 -15.37 -40.50 -25.64
CA GLY A 7 -14.02 -40.23 -26.15
C GLY A 7 -13.48 -38.81 -26.30
N PHE A 8 -13.64 -37.90 -25.32
CA PHE A 8 -12.60 -36.88 -25.08
C PHE A 8 -12.51 -36.64 -23.56
N ARG A 9 -11.57 -37.33 -22.90
CA ARG A 9 -11.21 -37.12 -21.50
C ARG A 9 -9.69 -37.08 -21.33
N SER A 10 -9.23 -36.03 -20.64
CA SER A 10 -8.01 -35.93 -19.83
C SER A 10 -6.64 -35.76 -20.53
N PHE A 11 -5.95 -34.67 -20.18
CA PHE A 11 -4.53 -34.37 -20.45
C PHE A 11 -3.56 -35.46 -19.90
N SER A 12 -4.02 -36.34 -19.00
CA SER A 12 -3.21 -37.42 -18.42
C SER A 12 -2.57 -38.33 -19.46
N LYS A 13 -3.17 -38.48 -20.65
CA LYS A 13 -2.69 -39.45 -21.67
C LYS A 13 -1.49 -38.98 -22.49
N LEU A 14 -1.23 -37.67 -22.60
CA LEU A 14 -0.06 -37.17 -23.32
C LEU A 14 1.25 -37.26 -22.50
N TRP A 15 1.15 -37.53 -21.19
CA TRP A 15 2.28 -37.41 -20.25
C TRP A 15 2.63 -38.70 -19.50
N LYS A 16 1.98 -39.83 -19.83
CA LYS A 16 2.43 -41.15 -19.37
C LYS A 16 3.31 -41.79 -20.44
N ASN A 17 4.60 -41.48 -20.41
CA ASN A 17 5.68 -42.40 -20.82
C ASN A 17 7.05 -41.78 -20.53
N ASN A 18 7.58 -42.09 -19.35
CA ASN A 18 8.97 -42.54 -19.14
C ASN A 18 9.14 -42.88 -17.65
N SER A 19 8.62 -44.05 -17.29
CA SER A 19 8.97 -44.74 -16.04
C SER A 19 10.04 -45.78 -16.36
N TYR A 20 11.28 -45.47 -16.02
CA TYR A 20 12.43 -46.37 -15.90
C TYR A 20 13.32 -45.74 -14.80
N LEU A 21 13.90 -46.42 -13.83
CA LEU A 21 13.97 -47.81 -13.43
C LEU A 21 14.41 -47.76 -11.96
N TRP A 22 13.74 -48.50 -11.07
CA TRP A 22 14.20 -48.69 -9.69
C TRP A 22 15.54 -49.42 -9.70
N LEU A 23 16.59 -48.82 -9.12
CA LEU A 23 17.78 -49.53 -8.65
C LEU A 23 18.16 -48.95 -7.28
N GLY A 24 18.11 -49.82 -6.27
CA GLY A 24 18.51 -49.57 -4.89
C GLY A 24 20.03 -49.46 -4.70
N PRO A 25 20.49 -49.28 -3.45
CA PRO A 25 21.60 -48.38 -3.12
C PRO A 25 22.96 -49.07 -3.12
N GLY A 26 24.00 -48.34 -3.55
CA GLY A 26 25.39 -48.67 -3.25
C GLY A 26 26.36 -48.51 -4.42
N ASN A 27 27.41 -47.73 -4.15
CA ASN A 27 28.69 -47.62 -4.84
C ASN A 27 28.88 -46.61 -5.98
N SER A 28 29.86 -45.76 -5.67
CA SER A 28 30.60 -44.77 -6.45
C SER A 28 31.25 -45.33 -7.70
N LEU A 29 31.19 -44.57 -8.79
CA LEU A 29 32.21 -44.62 -9.85
C LEU A 29 32.41 -43.22 -10.43
N SER A 30 33.62 -42.71 -10.21
CA SER A 30 34.19 -41.51 -10.81
C SER A 30 34.70 -41.82 -12.21
N LEU A 31 34.40 -40.96 -13.20
CA LEU A 31 35.20 -40.85 -14.42
C LEU A 31 35.43 -39.37 -14.73
N PHE A 32 36.71 -39.05 -14.96
CA PHE A 32 37.27 -37.71 -15.13
C PHE A 32 37.44 -37.34 -16.62
N LEU A 33 37.28 -36.04 -16.88
CA LEU A 33 37.99 -35.14 -17.82
C LEU A 33 37.98 -35.43 -19.33
N VAL A 34 37.68 -34.41 -20.14
CA VAL A 34 38.71 -33.59 -20.83
C VAL A 34 38.16 -32.19 -21.12
N ASP A 35 38.92 -31.19 -20.65
CA ASP A 35 38.80 -29.77 -20.95
C ASP A 35 39.49 -29.46 -22.29
N CYS A 36 38.96 -28.51 -23.06
CA CYS A 36 39.74 -27.80 -24.09
C CYS A 36 39.41 -26.31 -24.02
N TYR A 37 40.33 -25.58 -23.37
CA TYR A 37 40.72 -24.17 -23.56
C TYR A 37 39.56 -23.15 -23.70
N GLY A 38 39.29 -22.29 -22.71
CA GLY A 38 40.18 -21.27 -22.12
C GLY A 38 39.63 -19.89 -22.53
N ILE A 39 39.45 -18.87 -21.68
CA ILE A 39 40.35 -18.35 -20.65
C ILE A 39 39.55 -17.49 -19.65
N ARG A 40 39.83 -17.76 -18.36
CA ARG A 40 39.79 -16.94 -17.14
C ARG A 40 38.47 -16.28 -16.68
N ASN A 41 37.85 -16.78 -15.61
CA ASN A 41 38.23 -16.77 -14.17
C ASN A 41 37.83 -15.49 -13.41
N LYS A 42 36.88 -15.65 -12.49
CA LYS A 42 37.21 -15.70 -11.05
C LYS A 42 36.20 -16.56 -10.28
N GLN A 43 36.69 -17.72 -9.84
CA GLN A 43 36.04 -18.62 -8.89
C GLN A 43 35.96 -17.97 -7.50
N ARG A 44 34.91 -18.32 -6.74
CA ARG A 44 35.03 -18.56 -5.29
C ARG A 44 34.06 -19.69 -4.91
N TRP A 45 34.65 -20.75 -4.35
CA TRP A 45 33.99 -21.96 -3.86
C TRP A 45 33.23 -21.73 -2.56
N PHE A 46 32.18 -22.52 -2.34
CA PHE A 46 31.73 -22.90 -1.00
C PHE A 46 31.50 -24.43 -0.97
N SER A 47 32.20 -25.10 -0.06
CA SER A 47 31.95 -26.48 0.34
C SER A 47 30.98 -26.49 1.53
N LEU A 48 30.01 -27.41 1.50
CA LEU A 48 29.09 -27.68 2.61
C LEU A 48 29.38 -29.09 3.12
N THR A 49 29.92 -29.18 4.33
CA THR A 49 29.99 -30.42 5.10
C THR A 49 28.79 -30.51 6.04
N THR A 50 28.21 -31.70 6.10
CA THR A 50 27.03 -32.09 6.89
C THR A 50 27.40 -32.42 8.34
N VAL A 51 26.58 -32.01 9.32
CA VAL A 51 26.55 -32.60 10.68
C VAL A 51 25.12 -32.60 11.24
N SER A 52 24.74 -33.73 11.85
CA SER A 52 23.48 -34.11 12.50
C SER A 52 23.35 -33.54 13.94
N PRO A 53 22.18 -33.58 14.63
CA PRO A 53 21.75 -32.56 15.58
C PRO A 53 22.03 -32.91 17.05
N GLN A 54 22.22 -31.87 17.89
CA GLN A 54 21.69 -31.78 19.25
C GLN A 54 21.95 -30.39 19.87
N ASN A 55 21.00 -29.97 20.73
CA ASN A 55 21.03 -28.90 21.73
C ASN A 55 20.63 -27.45 21.34
N THR A 56 19.37 -27.18 21.67
CA THR A 56 18.77 -26.00 22.30
C THR A 56 19.77 -25.06 23.00
N LYS A 57 20.18 -23.98 22.31
CA LYS A 57 20.53 -22.63 22.83
C LYS A 57 21.00 -21.75 21.66
N ALA A 58 20.08 -21.29 20.82
CA ALA A 58 20.40 -20.33 19.75
C ALA A 58 19.17 -19.50 19.33
N MET A 59 18.52 -18.82 20.27
CA MET A 59 17.48 -17.81 19.98
C MET A 59 17.96 -16.36 20.18
N ASN A 60 19.23 -16.12 20.50
CA ASN A 60 19.77 -14.79 20.81
C ASN A 60 20.93 -14.32 19.91
N LEU A 61 21.08 -14.88 18.70
CA LEU A 61 22.20 -14.50 17.80
C LEU A 61 21.82 -14.20 16.34
N LEU A 62 20.54 -13.91 16.07
CA LEU A 62 20.05 -13.50 14.73
C LEU A 62 19.56 -12.04 14.67
N ILE A 63 19.70 -11.25 15.74
CA ILE A 63 19.35 -9.81 15.78
C ILE A 63 20.52 -8.90 15.35
N ALA A 64 21.68 -9.45 14.98
CA ALA A 64 22.86 -8.65 14.66
C ALA A 64 23.54 -9.10 13.35
N LYS A 65 22.92 -8.85 12.18
CA LYS A 65 23.63 -8.76 10.89
C LYS A 65 22.74 -8.27 9.72
N THR A 66 22.42 -6.98 9.71
CA THR A 66 22.21 -6.19 8.48
C THR A 66 22.66 -4.74 8.70
N ARG A 67 23.89 -4.55 9.20
CA ARG A 67 24.62 -3.29 9.03
C ARG A 67 25.56 -3.46 7.84
N TYR A 68 25.14 -2.99 6.66
CA TYR A 68 26.04 -2.88 5.53
C TYR A 68 26.87 -1.60 5.64
N HIS A 69 28.19 -1.79 5.65
CA HIS A 69 29.22 -0.79 5.41
C HIS A 69 28.99 -0.11 4.05
N ARG A 70 28.96 1.22 4.05
CA ARG A 70 29.05 2.05 2.84
C ARG A 70 30.46 2.62 2.76
N LYS A 71 31.27 2.13 1.82
CA LYS A 71 32.54 2.76 1.43
C LYS A 71 32.25 3.58 0.17
N GLY A 72 32.68 4.84 0.17
CA GLY A 72 32.37 5.82 -0.87
C GLY A 72 33.05 5.52 -2.20
N ASP A 73 32.36 5.90 -3.27
CA ASP A 73 32.98 6.37 -4.51
C ASP A 73 32.03 7.35 -5.20
N GLU A 74 32.61 8.42 -5.73
CA GLU A 74 31.95 9.57 -6.35
C GLU A 74 31.45 9.25 -7.78
N GLY A 75 30.42 9.99 -8.20
CA GLY A 75 30.22 10.33 -9.62
C GLY A 75 29.27 9.43 -10.44
N SER A 76 28.00 9.82 -10.53
CA SER A 76 27.27 10.09 -11.78
C SER A 76 25.75 9.95 -11.61
N ASN A 77 25.04 11.00 -12.04
CA ASN A 77 23.59 11.12 -12.07
C ASN A 77 22.95 9.98 -12.90
N LYS A 78 22.08 9.18 -12.25
CA LYS A 78 20.89 8.62 -12.90
C LYS A 78 19.81 8.34 -11.86
N GLN A 79 18.68 8.98 -12.10
CA GLN A 79 17.46 9.02 -11.30
C GLN A 79 16.84 7.62 -11.23
N VAL A 80 16.83 7.01 -10.04
CA VAL A 80 16.10 5.76 -9.77
C VAL A 80 14.86 6.12 -8.95
N SER A 81 13.69 5.95 -9.56
CA SER A 81 12.40 6.07 -8.90
C SER A 81 12.21 4.91 -7.92
N SER A 82 12.26 5.20 -6.63
CA SER A 82 11.85 4.25 -5.59
C SER A 82 10.32 4.20 -5.51
N ASP A 83 9.71 3.34 -6.32
CA ASP A 83 8.32 2.93 -6.14
C ASP A 83 8.23 1.95 -4.96
N SER A 84 8.05 2.50 -3.76
CA SER A 84 7.55 1.76 -2.58
C SER A 84 6.28 2.45 -2.06
N PRO A 85 5.08 1.83 -2.18
CA PRO A 85 3.84 2.50 -1.85
C PRO A 85 3.27 2.03 -0.51
N HIS A 86 3.77 2.56 0.62
CA HIS A 86 3.14 2.32 1.92
C HIS A 86 3.01 3.63 2.67
N LEU A 87 1.82 4.23 2.58
CA LEU A 87 1.56 5.57 3.11
C LEU A 87 0.14 5.63 3.68
N PHE A 88 0.07 5.75 5.00
CA PHE A 88 -1.10 6.05 5.82
C PHE A 88 -1.71 7.42 5.44
N ALA A 89 -2.34 7.47 4.27
CA ALA A 89 -3.15 8.60 3.86
C ALA A 89 -4.63 8.23 4.02
N ALA A 90 -5.36 9.10 4.70
CA ALA A 90 -6.72 9.43 4.33
C ALA A 90 -6.73 9.72 2.81
N GLY A 91 -7.18 8.78 1.97
CA GLY A 91 -7.41 9.04 0.53
C GLY A 91 -6.40 8.42 -0.44
N ALA A 92 -6.15 7.12 -0.28
CA ALA A 92 -5.52 6.32 -1.34
C ALA A 92 -6.48 6.02 -2.52
N ALA A 93 -7.58 6.77 -2.69
CA ALA A 93 -8.62 6.52 -3.69
C ALA A 93 -8.07 6.41 -5.12
N LYS A 94 -7.12 7.29 -5.51
CA LYS A 94 -6.47 7.25 -6.82
C LYS A 94 -5.69 5.96 -7.09
N LYS A 95 -5.13 5.31 -6.05
CA LYS A 95 -4.48 3.99 -6.16
C LYS A 95 -5.48 2.83 -5.96
N ARG A 96 -6.58 3.03 -5.23
CA ARG A 96 -7.67 2.05 -5.06
C ARG A 96 -8.48 1.86 -6.36
N ALA A 97 -8.78 2.93 -7.08
CA ALA A 97 -9.40 2.86 -8.41
C ALA A 97 -8.49 2.17 -9.45
N GLN A 98 -7.17 2.18 -9.24
CA GLN A 98 -6.22 1.41 -10.05
C GLN A 98 -6.10 -0.06 -9.61
N MET A 99 -6.63 -0.43 -8.43
CA MET A 99 -6.67 -1.80 -7.91
C MET A 99 -8.02 -2.50 -8.09
N ASN A 100 -9.09 -1.77 -8.43
CA ASN A 100 -10.31 -2.35 -9.00
C ASN A 100 -10.20 -2.40 -10.54
N PRO A 101 -10.46 -3.55 -11.20
CA PRO A 101 -10.44 -3.63 -12.65
C PRO A 101 -11.73 -3.03 -13.22
N GLN A 102 -11.87 -1.70 -13.16
CA GLN A 102 -12.71 -0.99 -14.13
C GLN A 102 -11.81 -0.43 -15.23
N SER A 103 -12.11 -0.88 -16.44
CA SER A 103 -11.45 -0.60 -17.70
C SER A 103 -11.11 0.88 -17.88
N LYS A 104 -9.88 1.27 -17.52
CA LYS A 104 -9.21 2.38 -18.21
C LYS A 104 -8.38 1.73 -19.31
N ASP A 105 -8.86 1.86 -20.54
CA ASP A 105 -8.13 1.46 -21.74
C ASP A 105 -6.71 2.04 -21.66
N PRO A 106 -5.66 1.21 -21.70
CA PRO A 106 -4.32 1.73 -21.81
C PRO A 106 -4.20 2.38 -23.18
N VAL A 107 -3.82 3.66 -23.18
CA VAL A 107 -3.44 4.40 -24.38
C VAL A 107 -2.55 3.51 -25.24
N SER A 108 -3.08 3.19 -26.43
CA SER A 108 -2.48 2.29 -27.41
C SER A 108 -1.06 2.74 -27.77
N PRO A 109 -0.04 1.86 -27.65
CA PRO A 109 1.23 2.07 -28.33
C PRO A 109 1.00 2.07 -29.84
N PRO A 110 1.86 2.72 -30.65
CA PRO A 110 1.67 2.77 -32.08
C PRO A 110 1.69 1.35 -32.66
N LEU A 111 0.60 1.03 -33.38
CA LEU A 111 0.36 -0.21 -34.09
C LEU A 111 1.55 -0.53 -35.01
N ARG A 112 2.48 -1.37 -34.57
CA ARG A 112 3.53 -1.94 -35.43
C ARG A 112 3.49 -3.44 -35.30
N ASN A 113 3.12 -4.08 -36.42
CA ASN A 113 2.97 -5.51 -36.73
C ASN A 113 1.51 -6.00 -36.72
N THR A 114 0.94 -6.00 -37.92
CA THR A 114 -0.45 -6.31 -38.29
C THR A 114 -0.75 -7.82 -38.29
N VAL A 115 -0.46 -8.55 -37.21
CA VAL A 115 -0.94 -9.94 -37.07
C VAL A 115 -2.22 -9.89 -36.24
N GLN A 116 -3.35 -10.26 -36.86
CA GLN A 116 -4.64 -10.30 -36.20
C GLN A 116 -4.65 -11.41 -35.14
N LEU A 117 -5.06 -11.09 -33.92
CA LEU A 117 -5.10 -12.06 -32.82
C LEU A 117 -6.17 -13.14 -33.08
N PRO A 118 -5.88 -14.42 -32.81
CA PRO A 118 -6.87 -15.47 -32.96
C PRO A 118 -8.05 -15.26 -32.03
N THR A 119 -9.27 -15.33 -32.58
CA THR A 119 -10.53 -15.26 -31.83
C THR A 119 -11.08 -16.64 -31.49
N LYS A 120 -10.53 -17.70 -32.12
CA LYS A 120 -10.88 -19.10 -31.91
C LYS A 120 -9.61 -19.96 -31.77
N PRO A 121 -9.68 -21.12 -31.10
CA PRO A 121 -8.57 -22.06 -31.00
C PRO A 121 -8.09 -22.46 -32.39
N LEU A 122 -6.77 -22.45 -32.60
CA LEU A 122 -6.16 -22.80 -33.88
C LEU A 122 -5.58 -24.21 -33.84
N ASN A 123 -5.57 -24.89 -34.99
CA ASN A 123 -4.87 -26.16 -35.16
C ASN A 123 -3.36 -25.94 -35.41
N SER A 124 -2.59 -27.04 -35.53
CA SER A 124 -1.13 -26.94 -35.67
C SER A 124 -0.67 -26.25 -36.96
N GLU A 125 -1.38 -26.45 -38.07
CA GLU A 125 -1.03 -25.85 -39.37
C GLU A 125 -1.33 -24.35 -39.38
N GLU A 126 -2.44 -23.94 -38.75
CA GLU A 126 -2.82 -22.54 -38.60
C GLU A 126 -1.83 -21.77 -37.71
N TRP A 127 -1.36 -22.38 -36.62
CA TRP A 127 -0.30 -21.80 -35.79
C TRP A 127 1.03 -21.67 -36.54
N ASP A 128 1.34 -22.63 -37.41
CA ASP A 128 2.56 -22.60 -38.24
C ASP A 128 2.53 -21.45 -39.23
N LYS A 129 1.40 -21.28 -39.91
CA LYS A 129 1.19 -20.14 -40.80
C LYS A 129 1.32 -18.81 -40.06
N LEU A 130 0.72 -18.69 -38.87
CA LEU A 130 0.82 -17.46 -38.06
C LEU A 130 2.27 -17.16 -37.63
N LYS A 131 3.07 -18.20 -37.38
CA LYS A 131 4.50 -18.08 -37.05
C LYS A 131 5.33 -17.65 -38.26
N GLU A 132 5.04 -18.19 -39.45
CA GLU A 132 5.71 -17.82 -40.71
C GLU A 132 5.42 -16.37 -41.11
N ASP A 133 4.18 -15.92 -40.92
CA ASP A 133 3.77 -14.53 -41.20
C ASP A 133 4.38 -13.51 -40.22
N PHE A 134 4.90 -13.97 -39.08
CA PHE A 134 5.47 -13.11 -38.05
C PHE A 134 6.89 -12.65 -38.41
N LYS A 135 7.02 -11.35 -38.74
CA LYS A 135 8.31 -10.70 -39.10
C LYS A 135 9.02 -10.01 -37.92
N GLY A 136 8.62 -10.29 -36.69
CA GLY A 136 9.17 -9.64 -35.50
C GLY A 136 10.51 -10.22 -35.05
N LYS A 137 11.33 -9.42 -34.36
CA LYS A 137 12.61 -9.86 -33.75
C LYS A 137 12.43 -10.60 -32.42
N ALA A 138 11.25 -10.54 -31.81
CA ALA A 138 10.95 -11.20 -30.54
C ALA A 138 10.66 -12.70 -30.76
N ASN A 139 10.83 -13.53 -29.72
CA ASN A 139 10.34 -14.91 -29.78
C ASN A 139 8.82 -14.89 -30.00
N PHE A 140 8.37 -15.49 -31.10
CA PHE A 140 6.95 -15.54 -31.49
C PHE A 140 6.05 -16.05 -30.37
N GLU A 141 6.42 -17.15 -29.70
CA GLU A 141 5.63 -17.77 -28.63
C GLU A 141 5.41 -16.82 -27.46
N ASN A 142 6.48 -16.15 -27.02
CA ASN A 142 6.42 -15.19 -25.93
C ASN A 142 5.66 -13.92 -26.33
N TRP A 143 5.79 -13.48 -27.58
CA TRP A 143 5.10 -12.31 -28.11
C TRP A 143 3.59 -12.58 -28.21
N ILE A 144 3.17 -13.66 -28.88
CA ILE A 144 1.76 -13.99 -29.07
C ILE A 144 1.09 -14.31 -27.74
N SER A 145 1.75 -15.05 -26.84
CA SER A 145 1.24 -15.32 -25.50
C SER A 145 1.04 -14.03 -24.69
N SER A 146 1.94 -13.06 -24.80
CA SER A 146 1.77 -11.73 -24.19
C SER A 146 0.58 -10.97 -24.78
N GLN A 147 0.35 -11.05 -26.09
CA GLN A 147 -0.80 -10.42 -26.73
C GLN A 147 -2.13 -11.08 -26.31
N ILE A 148 -2.21 -12.41 -26.31
CA ILE A 148 -3.38 -13.17 -25.83
C ILE A 148 -3.69 -12.81 -24.37
N THR A 149 -2.66 -12.71 -23.53
CA THR A 149 -2.77 -12.32 -22.12
C THR A 149 -3.27 -10.89 -21.98
N HIS A 150 -2.69 -9.95 -22.73
CA HIS A 150 -3.05 -8.53 -22.72
C HIS A 150 -4.49 -8.30 -23.17
N CYS A 151 -4.92 -8.99 -24.23
CA CYS A 151 -6.28 -8.93 -24.75
C CYS A 151 -7.28 -9.81 -23.98
N ARG A 152 -6.83 -10.53 -22.94
CA ARG A 152 -7.65 -11.43 -22.12
C ARG A 152 -8.49 -12.40 -22.96
N SER A 153 -7.88 -12.93 -24.01
CA SER A 153 -8.52 -13.87 -24.94
C SER A 153 -8.99 -15.15 -24.23
N SER A 154 -9.78 -15.97 -24.94
CA SER A 154 -10.32 -17.20 -24.36
C SER A 154 -9.21 -18.17 -23.92
N VAL A 155 -9.50 -18.91 -22.85
CA VAL A 155 -8.59 -19.95 -22.35
C VAL A 155 -8.32 -21.01 -23.41
N ASP A 156 -9.31 -21.35 -24.25
CA ASP A 156 -9.15 -22.33 -25.33
C ASP A 156 -8.14 -21.89 -26.40
N VAL A 157 -8.08 -20.59 -26.74
CA VAL A 157 -7.07 -20.05 -27.66
C VAL A 157 -5.68 -20.23 -27.07
N ALA A 158 -5.50 -19.82 -25.81
CA ALA A 158 -4.22 -19.96 -25.12
C ALA A 158 -3.82 -21.44 -24.94
N LYS A 159 -4.79 -22.33 -24.70
CA LYS A 159 -4.60 -23.77 -24.59
C LYS A 159 -4.16 -24.39 -25.92
N SER A 160 -4.74 -23.94 -27.05
CA SER A 160 -4.31 -24.40 -28.37
C SER A 160 -2.87 -23.99 -28.68
N LEU A 161 -2.46 -22.79 -28.26
CA LEU A 161 -1.06 -22.35 -28.37
C LEU A 161 -0.13 -23.25 -27.54
N LEU A 162 -0.51 -23.57 -26.30
CA LEU A 162 0.27 -24.48 -25.44
C LEU A 162 0.42 -25.87 -26.06
N ALA A 163 -0.66 -26.42 -26.61
CA ALA A 163 -0.64 -27.72 -27.27
C ALA A 163 0.29 -27.73 -28.48
N TRP A 164 0.25 -26.67 -29.29
CA TRP A 164 1.14 -26.50 -30.44
C TRP A 164 2.61 -26.36 -30.01
N VAL A 165 2.92 -25.52 -29.01
CA VAL A 165 4.29 -25.39 -28.48
C VAL A 165 4.78 -26.73 -27.92
N ALA A 166 3.94 -27.44 -27.16
CA ALA A 166 4.29 -28.75 -26.62
C ALA A 166 4.55 -29.77 -27.74
N ALA A 167 3.74 -29.80 -28.80
CA ALA A 167 3.95 -30.71 -29.93
C ALA A 167 5.29 -30.46 -30.64
N LYS A 168 5.71 -29.19 -30.77
CA LYS A 168 6.98 -28.82 -31.41
C LYS A 168 8.21 -29.03 -30.54
N ASN A 169 8.05 -28.96 -29.21
CA ASN A 169 9.16 -28.98 -28.26
C ASN A 169 9.19 -30.28 -27.43
N ASN A 170 8.84 -31.43 -28.00
CA ASN A 170 8.85 -32.74 -27.33
C ASN A 170 8.09 -32.75 -25.98
N GLY A 171 6.94 -32.09 -25.93
CA GLY A 171 6.11 -31.94 -24.74
C GLY A 171 6.56 -30.83 -23.78
N ILE A 172 7.59 -30.05 -24.10
CA ILE A 172 8.14 -29.02 -23.22
C ILE A 172 7.52 -27.65 -23.51
N VAL A 173 6.68 -27.17 -22.59
CA VAL A 173 6.26 -25.76 -22.52
C VAL A 173 7.20 -25.00 -21.58
N SER A 174 7.56 -23.77 -21.95
CA SER A 174 8.36 -22.89 -21.12
C SER A 174 7.59 -22.40 -19.89
N TYR A 175 8.33 -22.07 -18.83
CA TYR A 175 7.77 -21.56 -17.58
C TYR A 175 6.95 -20.27 -17.78
N ASP A 176 7.48 -19.32 -18.56
CA ASP A 176 6.81 -18.04 -18.87
C ASP A 176 5.45 -18.23 -19.56
N LEU A 177 5.35 -19.19 -20.49
CA LEU A 177 4.09 -19.53 -21.14
C LEU A 177 3.07 -20.13 -20.16
N LEU A 178 3.52 -20.99 -19.24
CA LEU A 178 2.66 -21.58 -18.21
C LEU A 178 2.13 -20.51 -17.25
N VAL A 179 2.95 -19.55 -16.82
CA VAL A 179 2.52 -18.45 -15.95
C VAL A 179 1.47 -17.56 -16.64
N LYS A 180 1.67 -17.23 -17.92
CA LYS A 180 0.71 -16.46 -18.73
C LYS A 180 -0.61 -17.20 -18.92
N TYR A 181 -0.55 -18.50 -19.18
CA TYR A 181 -1.74 -19.34 -19.26
C TYR A 181 -2.46 -19.45 -17.91
N LEU A 182 -1.72 -19.65 -16.81
CA LEU A 182 -2.27 -19.66 -15.46
C LEU A 182 -2.99 -18.35 -15.14
N TYR A 183 -2.41 -17.20 -15.52
CA TYR A 183 -3.07 -15.91 -15.37
C TYR A 183 -4.44 -15.87 -16.06
N LEU A 184 -4.53 -16.35 -17.30
CA LEU A 184 -5.80 -16.41 -18.03
C LEU A 184 -6.78 -17.38 -17.37
N CYS A 185 -6.31 -18.54 -16.89
CA CYS A 185 -7.15 -19.51 -16.18
C CYS A 185 -7.73 -18.92 -14.90
N VAL A 186 -6.91 -18.20 -14.11
CA VAL A 186 -7.35 -17.48 -12.90
C VAL A 186 -8.32 -16.35 -13.26
N PHE A 187 -8.05 -15.59 -14.31
CA PHE A 187 -8.91 -14.49 -14.75
C PHE A 187 -10.31 -14.98 -15.17
N HIS A 188 -10.36 -16.06 -15.96
CA HIS A 188 -11.61 -16.68 -16.44
C HIS A 188 -12.21 -17.71 -15.47
N LYS A 189 -11.63 -17.87 -14.26
CA LYS A 189 -12.08 -18.80 -13.21
C LYS A 189 -12.18 -20.27 -13.68
N GLN A 190 -11.25 -20.72 -14.51
CA GLN A 190 -11.19 -22.10 -15.03
C GLN A 190 -10.45 -23.03 -14.06
N THR A 191 -11.12 -23.45 -12.99
CA THR A 191 -10.51 -24.21 -11.87
C THR A 191 -9.82 -25.52 -12.31
N ALA A 192 -10.41 -26.25 -13.25
CA ALA A 192 -9.80 -27.49 -13.76
C ALA A 192 -8.45 -27.24 -14.45
N GLU A 193 -8.35 -26.19 -15.26
CA GLU A 193 -7.10 -25.81 -15.93
C GLU A 193 -6.05 -25.33 -14.93
N ILE A 194 -6.47 -24.60 -13.89
CA ILE A 194 -5.57 -24.15 -12.81
C ILE A 194 -4.93 -25.36 -12.13
N PHE A 195 -5.71 -26.40 -11.83
CA PHE A 195 -5.20 -27.63 -11.22
C PHE A 195 -4.20 -28.34 -12.14
N ASP A 196 -4.53 -28.49 -13.42
CA ASP A 196 -3.64 -29.13 -14.39
C ASP A 196 -2.30 -28.38 -14.48
N VAL A 197 -2.34 -27.05 -14.58
CA VAL A 197 -1.14 -26.20 -14.63
C VAL A 197 -0.36 -26.29 -13.33
N TYR A 198 -1.04 -26.29 -12.19
CA TYR A 198 -0.39 -26.41 -10.88
C TYR A 198 0.39 -27.72 -10.74
N GLU A 199 -0.21 -28.86 -11.12
CA GLU A 199 0.47 -30.16 -11.09
C GLU A 199 1.65 -30.19 -12.06
N ILE A 200 1.51 -29.62 -13.27
CA ILE A 200 2.62 -29.50 -14.23
C ILE A 200 3.78 -28.69 -13.63
N MET A 201 3.47 -27.54 -13.03
CA MET A 201 4.49 -26.66 -12.46
C MET A 201 5.19 -27.33 -11.27
N LYS A 202 4.44 -27.99 -10.39
CA LYS A 202 4.97 -28.73 -9.23
C LYS A 202 5.85 -29.91 -9.63
N ALA A 203 5.49 -30.64 -10.70
CA ALA A 203 6.27 -31.77 -11.19
C ALA A 203 7.58 -31.33 -11.87
N ARG A 204 7.60 -30.15 -12.52
CA ARG A 204 8.74 -29.69 -13.32
C ARG A 204 9.69 -28.75 -12.60
N TYR A 205 9.19 -27.94 -11.67
CA TYR A 205 9.96 -26.87 -11.05
C TYR A 205 10.02 -27.07 -9.54
N LYS A 206 11.24 -27.05 -8.99
CA LYS A 206 11.47 -27.19 -7.54
C LYS A 206 11.00 -25.98 -6.74
N SER A 207 11.02 -24.80 -7.34
CA SER A 207 10.55 -23.56 -6.76
C SER A 207 9.92 -22.70 -7.84
N LEU A 208 8.91 -21.93 -7.46
CA LEU A 208 8.23 -20.97 -8.33
C LEU A 208 8.64 -19.55 -7.94
N GLU A 209 8.51 -18.61 -8.87
CA GLU A 209 8.69 -17.21 -8.52
C GLU A 209 7.48 -16.66 -7.73
N PRO A 210 7.63 -15.58 -6.94
CA PRO A 210 6.54 -15.03 -6.12
C PRO A 210 5.25 -14.71 -6.90
N GLY A 211 5.39 -14.28 -8.16
CA GLY A 211 4.25 -13.99 -9.04
C GLY A 211 3.40 -15.23 -9.35
N ALA A 212 4.04 -16.36 -9.64
CA ALA A 212 3.35 -17.62 -9.90
C ALA A 212 2.66 -18.17 -8.65
N TYR A 213 3.33 -18.13 -7.48
CA TYR A 213 2.69 -18.49 -6.21
C TYR A 213 1.44 -17.64 -5.94
N THR A 214 1.51 -16.33 -6.19
CA THR A 214 0.37 -15.42 -6.02
C THR A 214 -0.81 -15.79 -6.92
N LEU A 215 -0.56 -16.17 -8.18
CA LEU A 215 -1.61 -16.63 -9.09
C LEU A 215 -2.22 -17.96 -8.66
N LEU A 216 -1.39 -18.90 -8.23
CA LEU A 216 -1.86 -20.21 -7.75
C LEU A 216 -2.73 -20.05 -6.49
N ILE A 217 -2.28 -19.27 -5.51
CA ILE A 217 -3.08 -18.94 -4.32
C ILE A 217 -4.44 -18.39 -4.75
N ARG A 218 -4.47 -17.34 -5.59
CA ARG A 218 -5.72 -16.75 -6.09
C ARG A 218 -6.63 -17.74 -6.83
N GLY A 219 -6.04 -18.68 -7.56
CA GLY A 219 -6.77 -19.70 -8.32
C GLY A 219 -7.39 -20.81 -7.46
N LEU A 220 -6.76 -21.15 -6.33
CA LEU A 220 -7.15 -22.27 -5.49
C LEU A 220 -8.22 -21.91 -4.44
N ILE A 221 -8.29 -20.64 -4.02
CA ILE A 221 -9.12 -20.21 -2.87
C ILE A 221 -10.65 -20.39 -3.04
N HIS A 222 -11.14 -20.58 -4.27
CA HIS A 222 -12.58 -20.82 -4.55
C HIS A 222 -12.91 -22.31 -4.73
N SER A 223 -11.98 -23.20 -4.41
CA SER A 223 -12.10 -24.64 -4.67
C SER A 223 -11.92 -25.47 -3.41
N ASP A 224 -12.30 -26.74 -3.47
CA ASP A 224 -12.08 -27.71 -2.38
C ASP A 224 -10.58 -27.89 -2.04
N ARG A 225 -9.68 -27.49 -2.94
CA ARG A 225 -8.22 -27.49 -2.75
C ARG A 225 -7.68 -26.20 -2.11
N TRP A 226 -8.53 -25.34 -1.55
CA TRP A 226 -8.12 -24.05 -0.98
C TRP A 226 -7.04 -24.17 0.11
N ARG A 227 -7.00 -25.29 0.86
CA ARG A 227 -5.94 -25.55 1.86
C ARG A 227 -4.54 -25.59 1.25
N GLU A 228 -4.41 -25.97 -0.02
CA GLU A 228 -3.13 -25.91 -0.73
C GLU A 228 -2.68 -24.46 -0.94
N ALA A 229 -3.60 -23.49 -1.05
CA ALA A 229 -3.24 -22.07 -1.07
C ALA A 229 -2.55 -21.64 0.25
N LEU A 230 -2.97 -22.20 1.40
CA LEU A 230 -2.30 -21.95 2.68
C LEU A 230 -0.89 -22.56 2.69
N LEU A 231 -0.70 -23.77 2.15
CA LEU A 231 0.62 -24.38 2.02
C LEU A 231 1.55 -23.53 1.15
N LEU A 232 1.04 -23.01 0.04
CA LEU A 232 1.79 -22.08 -0.82
C LEU A 232 2.12 -20.78 -0.09
N LEU A 233 1.23 -20.27 0.75
CA LEU A 233 1.51 -19.10 1.59
C LEU A 233 2.64 -19.39 2.58
N GLU A 234 2.62 -20.55 3.24
CA GLU A 234 3.71 -20.99 4.12
C GLU A 234 5.05 -21.13 3.39
N ASP A 235 5.04 -21.61 2.15
CA ASP A 235 6.24 -21.68 1.32
C ASP A 235 6.80 -20.29 0.98
N ILE A 236 5.93 -19.29 0.76
CA ILE A 236 6.36 -17.89 0.62
C ILE A 236 7.00 -17.40 1.94
N LYS A 237 6.36 -17.64 3.08
CA LYS A 237 6.84 -17.20 4.41
C LYS A 237 8.25 -17.69 4.74
N LYS A 238 8.64 -18.87 4.25
CA LYS A 238 10.00 -19.43 4.41
C LYS A 238 11.09 -18.59 3.74
N VAL A 239 10.75 -17.81 2.71
CA VAL A 239 11.73 -17.05 1.91
C VAL A 239 11.54 -15.53 1.97
N MET A 240 10.32 -15.05 2.23
CA MET A 240 10.00 -13.63 2.32
C MET A 240 8.69 -13.36 3.07
N ILE A 241 8.44 -12.11 3.45
CA ILE A 241 7.13 -11.68 3.97
C ILE A 241 6.10 -11.72 2.83
N PRO A 242 4.98 -12.46 2.96
CA PRO A 242 3.95 -12.48 1.94
C PRO A 242 3.33 -11.11 1.68
N SER A 243 2.85 -10.89 0.46
CA SER A 243 2.19 -9.61 0.15
C SER A 243 0.81 -9.52 0.80
N LYS A 244 0.32 -8.29 0.99
CA LYS A 244 -1.07 -8.04 1.45
C LYS A 244 -2.13 -8.76 0.59
N LYS A 245 -1.85 -8.99 -0.70
CA LYS A 245 -2.73 -9.71 -1.62
C LYS A 245 -2.72 -11.22 -1.35
N ASN A 246 -1.57 -11.79 -1.00
CA ASN A 246 -1.50 -13.22 -0.66
C ASN A 246 -2.31 -13.50 0.61
N TYR A 247 -2.17 -12.65 1.63
CA TYR A 247 -3.00 -12.72 2.82
C TYR A 247 -4.48 -12.50 2.51
N ASP A 248 -4.84 -11.47 1.74
CA ASP A 248 -6.22 -11.19 1.32
C ASP A 248 -6.87 -12.43 0.66
N ASP A 249 -6.18 -13.03 -0.31
CA ASP A 249 -6.67 -14.23 -1.01
C ASP A 249 -6.89 -15.40 -0.04
N CYS A 250 -5.94 -15.69 0.83
CA CYS A 250 -6.05 -16.79 1.80
C CYS A 250 -7.13 -16.54 2.87
N ILE A 251 -7.28 -15.30 3.34
CA ILE A 251 -8.32 -14.90 4.29
C ILE A 251 -9.70 -15.06 3.65
N GLN A 252 -9.89 -14.57 2.41
CA GLN A 252 -11.13 -14.77 1.67
C GLN A 252 -11.41 -16.26 1.45
N GLY A 253 -10.39 -17.04 1.07
CA GLY A 253 -10.51 -18.49 0.92
C GLY A 253 -10.97 -19.19 2.20
N ALA A 254 -10.42 -18.82 3.35
CA ALA A 254 -10.83 -19.35 4.64
C ALA A 254 -12.28 -18.99 5.00
N LEU A 255 -12.68 -17.72 4.81
CA LEU A 255 -14.06 -17.27 5.04
C LEU A 255 -15.07 -17.96 4.11
N LEU A 256 -14.75 -18.14 2.83
CA LEU A 256 -15.60 -18.85 1.87
C LEU A 256 -15.88 -20.30 2.31
N HIS A 257 -14.94 -20.91 3.04
CA HIS A 257 -15.05 -22.27 3.56
C HIS A 257 -15.38 -22.31 5.06
N GLN A 258 -15.90 -21.21 5.63
CA GLN A 258 -16.37 -21.10 7.01
C GLN A 258 -15.28 -21.33 8.08
N ASP A 259 -14.00 -21.22 7.72
CA ASP A 259 -12.88 -21.31 8.67
C ASP A 259 -12.49 -19.92 9.18
N VAL A 260 -13.30 -19.46 10.14
CA VAL A 260 -13.15 -18.15 10.78
C VAL A 260 -11.84 -18.01 11.55
N ASP A 261 -11.40 -19.06 12.24
CA ASP A 261 -10.20 -19.03 13.06
C ASP A 261 -8.95 -18.85 12.20
N THR A 262 -8.85 -19.59 11.09
CA THR A 262 -7.75 -19.42 10.14
C THR A 262 -7.78 -18.02 9.52
N ALA A 263 -8.95 -17.53 9.12
CA ALA A 263 -9.09 -16.18 8.56
C ALA A 263 -8.61 -15.11 9.55
N TRP A 264 -9.01 -15.22 10.82
CA TRP A 264 -8.62 -14.26 11.86
C TRP A 264 -7.13 -14.36 12.21
N ASN A 265 -6.59 -15.56 12.30
CA ASN A 265 -5.16 -15.75 12.59
C ASN A 265 -4.28 -15.17 11.48
N LEU A 266 -4.65 -15.37 10.21
CA LEU A 266 -3.95 -14.77 9.07
C LEU A 266 -4.06 -13.24 9.07
N TYR A 267 -5.21 -12.68 9.49
CA TYR A 267 -5.37 -11.24 9.65
C TYR A 267 -4.46 -10.68 10.75
N GLN A 268 -4.37 -11.34 11.91
CA GLN A 268 -3.48 -10.93 12.99
C GLN A 268 -2.01 -11.07 12.60
N GLU A 269 -1.65 -12.13 11.88
CA GLU A 269 -0.29 -12.31 11.35
C GLU A 269 0.08 -11.21 10.35
N LEU A 270 -0.84 -10.84 9.44
CA LEU A 270 -0.67 -9.70 8.53
C LEU A 270 -0.36 -8.43 9.32
N LEU A 271 -1.12 -8.13 10.37
CA LEU A 271 -0.90 -6.96 11.22
C LEU A 271 0.44 -7.04 11.98
N GLY A 272 0.82 -8.24 12.45
CA GLY A 272 2.10 -8.48 13.13
C GLY A 272 3.33 -8.26 12.24
N HIS A 273 3.16 -8.22 10.92
CA HIS A 273 4.19 -7.83 9.95
C HIS A 273 4.14 -6.34 9.56
N ASP A 274 3.40 -5.51 10.30
CA ASP A 274 3.18 -4.08 10.00
C ASP A 274 2.60 -3.83 8.60
N LEU A 275 1.92 -4.85 8.04
CA LEU A 275 1.23 -4.71 6.75
C LEU A 275 -0.13 -4.06 6.95
N ILE A 276 -0.50 -3.18 6.01
CA ILE A 276 -1.83 -2.59 5.98
C ILE A 276 -2.76 -3.54 5.20
N PRO A 277 -3.82 -4.08 5.83
CA PRO A 277 -4.78 -4.97 5.18
C PRO A 277 -5.49 -4.24 4.04
N MET A 278 -5.88 -4.99 3.02
CA MET A 278 -6.72 -4.43 1.97
C MET A 278 -8.12 -4.16 2.55
N LEU A 279 -8.76 -3.07 2.11
CA LEU A 279 -10.13 -2.77 2.54
C LEU A 279 -11.10 -3.88 2.10
N GLU A 280 -10.82 -4.57 0.99
CA GLU A 280 -11.55 -5.77 0.56
C GLU A 280 -11.43 -6.92 1.56
N THR A 281 -10.25 -7.12 2.17
CA THR A 281 -10.05 -8.10 3.24
C THR A 281 -10.95 -7.79 4.44
N LEU A 282 -10.96 -6.52 4.86
CA LEU A 282 -11.80 -6.07 5.97
C LEU A 282 -13.29 -6.21 5.63
N LYS A 283 -13.68 -5.82 4.41
CA LYS A 283 -15.04 -5.97 3.89
C LYS A 283 -15.50 -7.42 3.89
N ALA A 284 -14.64 -8.37 3.52
CA ALA A 284 -14.96 -9.79 3.49
C ALA A 284 -15.38 -10.33 4.86
N PHE A 285 -14.77 -9.86 5.96
CA PHE A 285 -15.20 -10.21 7.31
C PHE A 285 -16.63 -9.73 7.61
N PHE A 286 -16.99 -8.50 7.22
CA PHE A 286 -18.36 -7.99 7.42
C PHE A 286 -19.37 -8.71 6.52
N ASP A 287 -19.01 -9.02 5.28
CA ASP A 287 -19.86 -9.77 4.35
C ASP A 287 -20.15 -11.19 4.85
N PHE A 288 -19.17 -11.85 5.47
CA PHE A 288 -19.35 -13.15 6.11
C PHE A 288 -20.16 -13.04 7.42
N GLY A 289 -19.88 -12.00 8.21
CA GLY A 289 -20.51 -11.76 9.50
C GLY A 289 -22.02 -11.59 9.46
N LYS A 290 -22.58 -11.15 8.33
CA LYS A 290 -24.04 -10.93 8.19
C LYS A 290 -24.87 -12.19 8.49
N ASP A 291 -24.33 -13.36 8.16
CA ASP A 291 -24.97 -14.66 8.31
C ASP A 291 -24.57 -15.37 9.63
N THR A 292 -23.65 -14.77 10.38
CA THR A 292 -23.07 -15.33 11.61
C THR A 292 -23.70 -14.69 12.85
N LYS A 293 -24.09 -15.51 13.84
CA LYS A 293 -24.70 -15.06 15.10
C LYS A 293 -23.80 -15.26 16.33
N ASP A 294 -22.50 -15.25 16.12
CA ASP A 294 -21.48 -15.46 17.16
C ASP A 294 -21.00 -14.13 17.73
N ASP A 295 -21.19 -13.93 19.04
CA ASP A 295 -20.75 -12.74 19.77
C ASP A 295 -19.22 -12.57 19.72
N GLN A 296 -18.45 -13.67 19.67
CA GLN A 296 -17.00 -13.59 19.53
C GLN A 296 -16.61 -13.03 18.17
N TYR A 297 -17.33 -13.42 17.11
CA TYR A 297 -17.14 -12.85 15.78
C TYR A 297 -17.54 -11.38 15.72
N ALA A 298 -18.64 -11.00 16.39
CA ALA A 298 -19.06 -9.61 16.47
C ALA A 298 -17.97 -8.72 17.10
N ASN A 299 -17.32 -9.18 18.17
CA ASN A 299 -16.19 -8.46 18.78
C ASN A 299 -15.02 -8.26 17.82
N LYS A 300 -14.68 -9.28 17.01
CA LYS A 300 -13.65 -9.17 15.97
C LYS A 300 -13.98 -8.08 14.94
N LEU A 301 -15.24 -7.97 14.54
CA LEU A 301 -15.68 -6.92 13.60
C LEU A 301 -15.63 -5.52 14.22
N LEU A 302 -15.96 -5.39 15.50
CA LEU A 302 -15.78 -4.13 16.24
C LEU A 302 -14.29 -3.75 16.31
N ASP A 303 -13.39 -4.71 16.54
CA ASP A 303 -11.94 -4.48 16.51
C ASP A 303 -11.47 -3.98 15.14
N VAL A 304 -12.07 -4.45 14.04
CA VAL A 304 -11.80 -3.92 12.69
C VAL A 304 -12.23 -2.45 12.58
N LEU A 305 -13.37 -2.05 13.14
CA LEU A 305 -13.78 -0.64 13.15
C LEU A 305 -12.83 0.23 13.99
N LEU A 306 -12.35 -0.30 15.12
CA LEU A 306 -11.34 0.35 15.93
C LEU A 306 -10.00 0.45 15.19
N TYR A 307 -9.62 -0.56 14.40
CA TYR A 307 -8.48 -0.50 13.52
C TYR A 307 -8.62 0.62 12.49
N LEU A 308 -9.80 0.78 11.86
CA LEU A 308 -10.08 1.89 10.94
C LEU A 308 -9.95 3.25 11.64
N ARG A 309 -10.53 3.39 12.84
CA ARG A 309 -10.42 4.61 13.67
C ARG A 309 -8.98 4.96 13.99
N ASN A 310 -8.22 4.01 14.54
CA ASN A 310 -6.85 4.25 15.03
C ASN A 310 -5.87 4.54 13.90
N ASN A 311 -6.17 4.10 12.67
CA ASN A 311 -5.31 4.31 11.50
C ASN A 311 -5.83 5.38 10.54
N GLN A 312 -6.89 6.12 10.88
CA GLN A 312 -7.52 7.12 10.03
C GLN A 312 -7.89 6.58 8.63
N LEU A 313 -8.40 5.34 8.60
CA LEU A 313 -8.80 4.67 7.38
C LEU A 313 -10.32 4.77 7.20
N TYR A 314 -10.74 4.94 5.95
CA TYR A 314 -12.14 5.07 5.58
C TYR A 314 -12.52 3.95 4.62
N PRO A 315 -13.66 3.26 4.85
CA PRO A 315 -14.20 2.32 3.89
C PRO A 315 -14.54 3.02 2.56
N GLY A 316 -14.54 2.25 1.47
CA GLY A 316 -15.22 2.65 0.25
C GLY A 316 -16.73 2.44 0.38
N GLU A 317 -17.50 2.91 -0.60
CA GLU A 317 -18.95 2.87 -0.57
C GLU A 317 -19.52 1.45 -0.43
N SER A 318 -18.99 0.49 -1.19
CA SER A 318 -19.42 -0.91 -1.10
C SER A 318 -19.11 -1.52 0.28
N PHE A 319 -17.99 -1.17 0.90
CA PHE A 319 -17.64 -1.62 2.24
C PHE A 319 -18.54 -0.96 3.30
N ALA A 320 -18.86 0.33 3.16
CA ALA A 320 -19.83 0.98 4.05
C ALA A 320 -21.20 0.29 4.00
N HIS A 321 -21.65 -0.17 2.82
CA HIS A 321 -22.86 -0.99 2.69
C HIS A 321 -22.74 -2.34 3.42
N SER A 322 -21.61 -3.04 3.32
CA SER A 322 -21.36 -4.29 4.06
C SER A 322 -21.41 -4.08 5.58
N ILE A 323 -20.79 -3.00 6.08
CA ILE A 323 -20.85 -2.63 7.50
C ILE A 323 -22.30 -2.37 7.91
N LYS A 324 -23.05 -1.58 7.13
CA LYS A 324 -24.46 -1.30 7.38
C LYS A 324 -25.27 -2.60 7.48
N ALA A 325 -25.12 -3.49 6.49
CA ALA A 325 -25.85 -4.75 6.42
C ALA A 325 -25.54 -5.66 7.62
N TRP A 326 -24.28 -5.74 8.06
CA TRP A 326 -23.92 -6.49 9.25
C TRP A 326 -24.56 -5.93 10.51
N PHE A 327 -24.45 -4.63 10.77
CA PHE A 327 -25.08 -4.03 11.96
C PHE A 327 -26.59 -4.30 12.00
N GLU A 328 -27.27 -4.16 10.86
CA GLU A 328 -28.72 -4.42 10.73
C GLU A 328 -29.08 -5.92 10.84
N SER A 329 -28.13 -6.84 10.70
CA SER A 329 -28.36 -8.28 10.87
C SER A 329 -28.16 -8.76 12.31
N VAL A 330 -27.54 -7.95 13.19
CA VAL A 330 -27.31 -8.31 14.60
C VAL A 330 -28.65 -8.51 15.34
N PRO A 331 -28.98 -9.74 15.79
CA PRO A 331 -30.25 -10.03 16.42
C PRO A 331 -30.42 -9.27 17.75
N GLY A 332 -31.64 -8.81 18.05
CA GLY A 332 -31.98 -8.20 19.35
C GLY A 332 -31.54 -6.74 19.52
N GLU A 333 -30.56 -6.26 18.76
CA GLU A 333 -30.00 -4.91 18.93
C GLU A 333 -30.71 -3.80 18.14
N GLN A 334 -31.58 -4.18 17.19
CA GLN A 334 -32.42 -3.28 16.38
C GLN A 334 -31.65 -2.07 15.79
N TRP A 335 -30.43 -2.31 15.29
CA TRP A 335 -29.66 -1.29 14.62
C TRP A 335 -30.37 -0.80 13.35
N LYS A 336 -30.29 0.51 13.10
CA LYS A 336 -30.74 1.14 11.86
C LYS A 336 -29.60 1.96 11.28
N GLY A 337 -29.23 1.66 10.04
CA GLY A 337 -28.24 2.42 9.29
C GLY A 337 -28.86 3.42 8.32
N GLN A 338 -28.23 4.58 8.18
CA GLN A 338 -28.59 5.61 7.21
C GLN A 338 -27.33 6.31 6.69
N PHE A 339 -27.22 6.42 5.37
CA PHE A 339 -26.21 7.27 4.74
C PHE A 339 -26.61 8.74 4.87
N THR A 340 -25.68 9.58 5.31
CA THR A 340 -25.95 10.94 5.74
C THR A 340 -24.74 11.86 5.50
N THR A 341 -24.90 13.13 5.85
CA THR A 341 -23.84 14.14 5.89
C THR A 341 -23.88 14.88 7.23
N ILE A 342 -22.80 15.57 7.54
CA ILE A 342 -22.66 16.34 8.79
C ILE A 342 -22.85 17.82 8.46
N GLN A 343 -23.63 18.51 9.29
CA GLN A 343 -23.80 19.96 9.19
C GLN A 343 -22.50 20.68 9.53
N LYS A 344 -22.37 21.95 9.13
CA LYS A 344 -21.22 22.79 9.53
C LYS A 344 -21.11 22.96 11.05
N SER A 345 -22.21 22.78 11.79
CA SER A 345 -22.25 22.78 13.26
C SER A 345 -21.60 21.53 13.89
N GLY A 346 -21.35 20.47 13.11
CA GLY A 346 -20.91 19.18 13.60
C GLY A 346 -22.04 18.21 13.95
N GLN A 347 -23.30 18.55 13.65
CA GLN A 347 -24.44 17.66 13.90
C GLN A 347 -24.70 16.73 12.72
N CYS A 348 -24.92 15.45 13.02
CA CYS A 348 -25.32 14.44 12.04
C CYS A 348 -26.75 14.68 11.55
N LEU A 349 -26.97 14.79 10.23
CA LEU A 349 -28.31 14.99 9.67
C LEU A 349 -29.25 13.77 9.85
N GLY A 350 -28.70 12.58 10.09
CA GLY A 350 -29.49 11.36 10.26
C GLY A 350 -30.07 11.20 11.68
N CYS A 351 -29.27 11.47 12.71
CA CYS A 351 -29.65 11.23 14.10
C CYS A 351 -29.62 12.47 15.01
N GLY A 352 -29.10 13.60 14.53
CA GLY A 352 -28.96 14.84 15.31
C GLY A 352 -27.81 14.85 16.32
N LYS A 353 -27.12 13.73 16.56
CA LYS A 353 -25.98 13.68 17.49
C LYS A 353 -24.82 14.52 16.97
N THR A 354 -24.09 15.13 17.90
CA THR A 354 -22.87 15.89 17.62
C THR A 354 -21.70 14.93 17.42
N ILE A 355 -20.98 15.12 16.33
CA ILE A 355 -19.74 14.40 16.00
C ILE A 355 -18.61 14.87 16.95
N GLU A 356 -17.68 13.98 17.27
CA GLU A 356 -16.50 14.28 18.09
C GLU A 356 -15.83 15.58 17.62
N SER A 357 -15.49 16.46 18.55
CA SER A 357 -14.81 17.73 18.26
C SER A 357 -13.43 17.47 17.65
N ILE A 358 -13.02 18.27 16.67
CA ILE A 358 -11.64 18.24 16.14
C ILE A 358 -10.62 18.74 17.18
N TYR A 359 -11.07 19.60 18.08
CA TYR A 359 -10.21 20.20 19.09
C TYR A 359 -9.90 19.18 20.18
N LEU A 360 -8.62 19.10 20.55
CA LEU A 360 -8.18 18.30 21.69
C LEU A 360 -8.60 18.98 22.98
N SER A 361 -9.01 18.18 23.96
CA SER A 361 -9.12 18.65 25.34
C SER A 361 -7.75 19.11 25.88
N PRO A 362 -7.69 19.99 26.89
CA PRO A 362 -6.42 20.42 27.49
C PRO A 362 -5.54 19.23 27.93
N GLU A 363 -6.15 18.18 28.48
CA GLU A 363 -5.46 16.98 28.94
C GLU A 363 -4.90 16.15 27.78
N GLU A 364 -5.69 15.97 26.71
CA GLU A 364 -5.22 15.31 25.49
C GLU A 364 -4.09 16.09 24.81
N TYR A 365 -4.18 17.42 24.81
CA TYR A 365 -3.18 18.28 24.19
C TYR A 365 -1.84 18.22 24.93
N GLU A 366 -1.83 18.36 26.25
CA GLU A 366 -0.60 18.25 27.04
C GLU A 366 -0.01 16.83 26.95
N PHE A 367 -0.85 15.78 26.97
CA PHE A 367 -0.39 14.41 26.75
C PHE A 367 0.27 14.24 25.37
N LEU A 368 -0.31 14.76 24.30
CA LEU A 368 0.28 14.71 22.96
C LEU A 368 1.60 15.49 22.91
N LYS A 369 1.61 16.69 23.47
CA LYS A 369 2.78 17.57 23.50
C LYS A 369 3.95 16.91 24.22
N GLU A 370 3.75 16.36 25.42
CA GLU A 370 4.81 15.66 26.15
C GLU A 370 5.39 14.47 25.36
N ASN A 371 4.54 13.66 24.73
CA ASN A 371 4.99 12.52 23.94
C ASN A 371 5.75 12.93 22.68
N ILE A 372 5.33 14.00 21.99
CA ILE A 372 6.06 14.53 20.84
C ILE A 372 7.40 15.09 21.29
N MET A 373 7.44 15.89 22.36
CA MET A 373 8.70 16.44 22.90
C MET A 373 9.69 15.30 23.24
N ARG A 374 9.24 14.29 23.97
CA ARG A 374 10.09 13.17 24.39
C ARG A 374 10.57 12.29 23.24
N ASN A 375 9.68 11.91 22.31
CA ASN A 375 9.98 10.88 21.32
C ASN A 375 10.46 11.45 19.97
N VAL A 376 10.03 12.65 19.60
CA VAL A 376 10.34 13.30 18.33
C VAL A 376 11.44 14.35 18.48
N ILE A 377 11.61 14.94 19.65
CA ILE A 377 12.60 16.02 19.84
C ILE A 377 13.78 15.49 20.65
N ASP A 378 13.52 14.82 21.77
CA ASP A 378 14.56 14.32 22.68
C ASP A 378 14.96 12.85 22.42
N GLY A 379 14.19 12.11 21.60
CA GLY A 379 14.20 10.63 21.50
C GLY A 379 15.46 9.96 20.92
N GLY A 380 16.54 10.71 20.68
CA GLY A 380 17.85 10.17 20.27
C GLY A 380 17.95 9.69 18.83
N ASP A 381 19.15 9.86 18.26
CA ASP A 381 19.68 9.37 16.96
C ASP A 381 18.92 9.63 15.64
N GLN A 382 17.59 9.65 15.60
CA GLN A 382 16.82 9.80 14.36
C GLN A 382 16.77 11.26 13.85
N TYR A 383 17.07 12.22 14.74
CA TYR A 383 17.16 13.66 14.47
C TYR A 383 18.60 14.19 14.40
N LYS A 384 19.60 13.28 14.37
CA LYS A 384 21.06 13.56 14.31
C LYS A 384 21.55 14.47 13.17
N LYS A 385 20.68 14.91 12.26
CA LYS A 385 21.03 15.90 11.23
C LYS A 385 20.96 17.34 11.75
N THR A 386 20.24 17.58 12.84
CA THR A 386 20.14 18.89 13.49
C THR A 386 21.13 18.92 14.67
N THR A 387 21.92 19.99 14.78
CA THR A 387 22.88 20.11 15.89
C THR A 387 22.16 20.48 17.19
N PRO A 388 22.59 19.95 18.36
CA PRO A 388 22.02 20.33 19.65
C PRO A 388 22.07 21.84 19.92
N GLU A 389 23.11 22.52 19.45
CA GLU A 389 23.24 23.98 19.57
C GLU A 389 22.16 24.71 18.75
N GLU A 390 21.85 24.23 17.55
CA GLU A 390 20.80 24.81 16.71
C GLU A 390 19.42 24.60 17.32
N LEU A 391 19.15 23.40 17.87
CA LEU A 391 17.91 23.13 18.60
C LEU A 391 17.76 24.06 19.81
N LYS A 392 18.81 24.22 20.62
CA LYS A 392 18.80 25.13 21.76
C LYS A 392 18.59 26.59 21.35
N ARG A 393 19.23 27.03 20.25
CA ARG A 393 19.01 28.37 19.66
C ARG A 393 17.55 28.57 19.28
N PHE A 394 16.92 27.55 18.69
CA PHE A 394 15.52 27.61 18.31
C PHE A 394 14.58 27.64 19.53
N GLN A 395 14.80 26.77 20.51
CA GLN A 395 14.02 26.75 21.75
C GLN A 395 14.08 28.10 22.47
N ASN A 396 15.27 28.70 22.58
CA ASN A 396 15.43 30.03 23.16
C ASN A 396 14.65 31.10 22.37
N LEU A 397 14.62 31.02 21.03
CA LEU A 397 13.82 31.94 20.23
C LEU A 397 12.34 31.79 20.58
N VAL A 398 11.81 30.57 20.53
CA VAL A 398 10.38 30.32 20.77
C VAL A 398 9.98 30.72 22.20
N ASN A 399 10.81 30.43 23.20
CA ASN A 399 10.54 30.75 24.61
C ASN A 399 10.56 32.26 24.90
N ASN A 400 11.34 33.03 24.13
CA ASN A 400 11.43 34.48 24.29
C ASN A 400 10.36 35.26 23.50
N HIS A 401 9.50 34.57 22.76
CA HIS A 401 8.39 35.17 22.03
C HIS A 401 7.05 34.80 22.66
N PRO A 402 6.03 35.68 22.60
CA PRO A 402 4.65 35.28 22.84
C PRO A 402 4.24 34.13 21.90
N PRO A 403 3.24 33.31 22.27
CA PRO A 403 2.72 32.25 21.42
C PRO A 403 2.44 32.72 19.99
N PHE A 404 2.78 31.91 18.99
CA PHE A 404 2.45 32.21 17.60
C PHE A 404 1.04 31.72 17.26
N ASP A 405 0.38 32.40 16.32
CA ASP A 405 -0.91 31.96 15.81
C ASP A 405 -0.74 31.01 14.61
N ILE A 406 0.29 31.23 13.79
CA ILE A 406 0.62 30.36 12.65
C ILE A 406 2.14 30.16 12.51
N VAL A 407 2.57 28.90 12.43
CA VAL A 407 3.94 28.51 12.06
C VAL A 407 4.00 28.06 10.59
N ILE A 408 4.91 28.63 9.81
CA ILE A 408 4.99 28.44 8.36
C ILE A 408 6.30 27.73 8.02
N ASP A 409 6.20 26.57 7.39
CA ASP A 409 7.33 25.88 6.77
C ASP A 409 7.65 26.55 5.42
N GLY A 410 8.53 27.54 5.46
CA GLY A 410 8.77 28.46 4.35
C GLY A 410 9.30 27.77 3.11
N LEU A 411 10.16 26.75 3.26
CA LEU A 411 10.74 26.04 2.12
C LEU A 411 9.70 25.14 1.44
N ASN A 412 8.91 24.38 2.22
CA ASN A 412 7.89 23.50 1.66
C ASN A 412 6.74 24.30 1.03
N VAL A 413 6.32 25.39 1.65
CA VAL A 413 5.30 26.30 1.10
C VAL A 413 5.78 26.93 -0.21
N ALA A 414 7.01 27.42 -0.26
CA ALA A 414 7.56 28.04 -1.45
C ALA A 414 7.62 27.08 -2.65
N LYS A 415 7.83 25.78 -2.40
CA LYS A 415 7.89 24.73 -3.43
C LYS A 415 6.51 24.20 -3.85
N MET A 416 5.41 24.66 -3.27
CA MET A 416 4.07 24.20 -3.64
C MET A 416 3.70 24.53 -5.09
N PHE A 417 4.25 25.63 -5.64
CA PHE A 417 3.97 26.11 -6.98
C PHE A 417 5.25 26.14 -7.83
N PRO A 418 5.65 25.02 -8.49
CA PRO A 418 6.96 24.89 -9.13
C PRO A 418 7.26 25.92 -10.22
N LYS A 419 6.21 26.45 -10.87
CA LYS A 419 6.31 27.47 -11.93
C LYS A 419 6.47 28.89 -11.38
N ALA A 420 6.17 29.11 -10.11
CA ALA A 420 6.31 30.41 -9.47
C ALA A 420 7.69 30.54 -8.80
N ARG A 421 8.12 31.79 -8.59
CA ARG A 421 9.32 32.10 -7.81
C ARG A 421 9.05 31.88 -6.31
N GLU A 422 9.91 31.13 -5.66
CA GLU A 422 9.81 30.67 -4.28
C GLU A 422 9.68 31.83 -3.29
N SER A 423 10.59 32.82 -3.37
CA SER A 423 10.53 33.99 -2.48
C SER A 423 9.22 34.76 -2.62
N GLN A 424 8.65 34.83 -3.83
CA GLN A 424 7.36 35.48 -4.06
C GLN A 424 6.20 34.67 -3.49
N VAL A 425 6.23 33.34 -3.63
CA VAL A 425 5.20 32.46 -3.04
C VAL A 425 5.14 32.69 -1.53
N LEU A 426 6.31 32.65 -0.87
CA LEU A 426 6.40 32.82 0.57
C LEU A 426 5.93 34.21 0.99
N LEU A 427 6.36 35.26 0.28
CA LEU A 427 5.95 36.63 0.56
C LEU A 427 4.44 36.82 0.43
N ASP A 428 3.80 36.24 -0.59
CA ASP A 428 2.34 36.35 -0.78
C ASP A 428 1.58 35.71 0.39
N VAL A 429 2.01 34.53 0.85
CA VAL A 429 1.40 33.83 2.00
C VAL A 429 1.54 34.68 3.26
N VAL A 430 2.76 35.14 3.56
CA VAL A 430 3.05 35.94 4.76
C VAL A 430 2.29 37.27 4.72
N SER A 431 2.30 37.96 3.58
CA SER A 431 1.60 39.25 3.40
C SER A 431 0.09 39.16 3.50
N GLN A 432 -0.49 38.02 3.16
CA GLN A 432 -1.92 37.82 3.31
C GLN A 432 -2.32 37.50 4.77
N LEU A 433 -1.50 36.72 5.47
CA LEU A 433 -1.77 36.33 6.85
C LEU A 433 -1.46 37.48 7.82
N SER A 434 -0.43 38.29 7.56
CA SER A 434 -0.06 39.44 8.40
C SER A 434 -1.16 40.50 8.43
N LYS A 435 -1.90 40.68 7.31
CA LYS A 435 -3.08 41.56 7.22
C LYS A 435 -4.24 41.16 8.15
N GLN A 436 -4.21 39.96 8.71
CA GLN A 436 -5.23 39.47 9.66
C GLN A 436 -4.81 39.67 11.13
N ASN A 437 -3.74 40.43 11.40
CA ASN A 437 -3.17 40.64 12.73
C ASN A 437 -2.76 39.35 13.45
N LEU A 438 -2.35 38.33 12.69
CA LEU A 438 -1.86 37.06 13.21
C LEU A 438 -0.37 37.14 13.51
N ARG A 439 0.08 36.51 14.61
CA ARG A 439 1.49 36.35 14.96
C ARG A 439 2.07 35.19 14.17
N LEU A 440 3.00 35.49 13.28
CA LEU A 440 3.57 34.53 12.32
C LEU A 440 5.00 34.17 12.68
N LEU A 441 5.32 32.87 12.64
CA LEU A 441 6.69 32.35 12.65
C LEU A 441 6.98 31.68 11.31
N VAL A 442 7.99 32.15 10.58
CA VAL A 442 8.48 31.53 9.35
C VAL A 442 9.74 30.74 9.65
N LEU A 443 9.68 29.44 9.40
CA LEU A 443 10.82 28.54 9.44
C LEU A 443 11.42 28.47 8.03
N GLY A 444 12.69 28.78 7.91
CA GLY A 444 13.40 28.80 6.64
C GLY A 444 14.80 28.23 6.77
N ARG A 445 15.56 28.33 5.67
CA ARG A 445 16.93 27.86 5.56
C ARG A 445 17.88 28.99 5.22
N LYS A 446 19.14 28.89 5.64
CA LYS A 446 20.16 29.92 5.37
C LYS A 446 20.33 30.23 3.87
N HIS A 447 20.18 29.24 2.98
CA HIS A 447 20.24 29.52 1.53
C HIS A 447 19.13 30.45 1.02
N MET A 448 18.00 30.58 1.72
CA MET A 448 16.90 31.48 1.33
C MET A 448 17.30 32.96 1.45
N LEU A 449 18.32 33.27 2.26
CA LEU A 449 18.84 34.64 2.45
C LEU A 449 19.90 35.02 1.40
N LYS A 450 20.39 34.05 0.63
CA LYS A 450 21.39 34.29 -0.42
C LYS A 450 20.68 34.67 -1.72
N GLN A 451 21.22 35.67 -2.42
CA GLN A 451 20.67 36.11 -3.70
C GLN A 451 20.81 34.99 -4.76
N TYR A 452 19.68 34.45 -5.19
CA TYR A 452 19.58 33.46 -6.27
C TYR A 452 18.41 33.81 -7.20
N SER A 453 18.35 33.20 -8.40
CA SER A 453 17.26 33.45 -9.37
C SER A 453 15.86 33.17 -8.78
N ARG A 454 15.78 32.23 -7.84
CA ARG A 454 14.55 31.79 -7.17
C ARG A 454 14.30 32.43 -5.80
N TRP A 455 15.34 32.96 -5.15
CA TRP A 455 15.30 33.62 -3.84
C TRP A 455 15.84 35.04 -3.93
N ARG A 456 14.92 36.01 -3.92
CA ARG A 456 15.27 37.43 -3.97
C ARG A 456 15.41 38.05 -2.58
N LYS A 457 16.51 38.76 -2.35
CA LYS A 457 16.82 39.39 -1.06
C LYS A 457 15.78 40.43 -0.64
N ASP A 458 15.31 41.27 -1.57
CA ASP A 458 14.30 42.30 -1.30
C ASP A 458 12.95 41.73 -0.87
N GLU A 459 12.58 40.55 -1.38
CA GLU A 459 11.37 39.83 -0.97
C GLU A 459 11.53 39.20 0.40
N MET A 460 12.69 38.59 0.68
CA MET A 460 12.96 37.98 1.98
C MET A 460 13.08 39.03 3.10
N GLU A 461 13.64 40.20 2.82
CA GLU A 461 13.65 41.33 3.76
C GLU A 461 12.23 41.79 4.10
N LYS A 462 11.29 41.78 3.13
CA LYS A 462 9.87 42.06 3.40
C LYS A 462 9.23 40.97 4.27
N VAL A 463 9.55 39.69 4.04
CA VAL A 463 9.09 38.58 4.89
C VAL A 463 9.55 38.79 6.34
N GLN A 464 10.84 39.10 6.55
CA GLN A 464 11.41 39.34 7.88
C GLN A 464 10.83 40.56 8.60
N LYS A 465 10.32 41.55 7.86
CA LYS A 465 9.64 42.72 8.45
C LYS A 465 8.20 42.42 8.87
N GLN A 466 7.57 41.38 8.32
CA GLN A 466 6.16 41.07 8.54
C GLN A 466 5.94 39.86 9.45
N ALA A 467 6.95 39.03 9.67
CA ALA A 467 6.88 37.83 10.49
C ALA A 467 8.20 37.61 11.25
N SER A 468 8.12 36.94 12.39
CA SER A 468 9.32 36.40 13.04
C SER A 468 9.89 35.28 12.17
N CYS A 469 11.21 35.25 11.98
CA CYS A 469 11.84 34.26 11.11
C CYS A 469 12.96 33.51 11.84
N PHE A 470 13.02 32.19 11.67
CA PHE A 470 14.16 31.37 12.07
C PHE A 470 14.73 30.66 10.85
N PHE A 471 16.02 30.87 10.57
CA PHE A 471 16.71 30.25 9.44
C PHE A 471 17.66 29.16 9.95
N ALA A 472 17.25 27.90 9.79
CA ALA A 472 18.03 26.74 10.13
C ALA A 472 19.13 26.44 9.08
N ASP A 473 20.09 25.60 9.45
CA ASP A 473 21.10 25.10 8.52
C ASP A 473 20.48 24.28 7.37
N ASP A 474 21.09 24.35 6.19
CA ASP A 474 20.57 23.73 4.96
C ASP A 474 20.53 22.19 5.01
N ILE A 475 21.21 21.58 5.99
CA ILE A 475 21.26 20.12 6.23
C ILE A 475 20.25 19.63 7.27
N SER A 476 19.69 20.55 8.07
CA SER A 476 18.76 20.22 9.16
C SER A 476 17.43 19.69 8.62
N LYS A 477 16.66 18.99 9.46
CA LYS A 477 15.26 18.65 9.13
C LYS A 477 14.34 19.76 9.64
N ASP A 478 13.34 20.17 8.85
CA ASP A 478 12.41 21.26 9.20
C ASP A 478 11.32 20.81 10.19
N ASP A 479 10.91 19.55 10.09
CA ASP A 479 9.75 19.03 10.80
C ASP A 479 9.82 19.11 12.35
N PRO A 480 10.97 18.87 13.02
CA PRO A 480 11.05 18.99 14.47
C PRO A 480 10.85 20.44 14.95
N PHE A 481 11.35 21.42 14.19
CA PHE A 481 11.18 22.83 14.52
C PHE A 481 9.72 23.27 14.34
N LEU A 482 9.08 22.80 13.27
CA LEU A 482 7.67 23.05 12.99
C LEU A 482 6.78 22.48 14.11
N LEU A 483 6.99 21.21 14.47
CA LEU A 483 6.27 20.55 15.56
C LEU A 483 6.47 21.25 16.90
N TYR A 484 7.73 21.55 17.25
CA TYR A 484 8.06 22.20 18.50
C TYR A 484 7.37 23.55 18.63
N ALA A 485 7.54 24.46 17.66
CA ALA A 485 6.99 25.80 17.76
C ALA A 485 5.46 25.80 17.78
N THR A 486 4.82 24.91 17.01
CA THR A 486 3.36 24.82 16.96
C THR A 486 2.81 24.29 18.29
N LEU A 487 3.38 23.20 18.81
CA LEU A 487 2.93 22.61 20.08
C LEU A 487 3.27 23.48 21.29
N HIS A 488 4.40 24.17 21.26
CA HIS A 488 4.80 25.09 22.33
C HIS A 488 3.93 26.36 22.36
N SER A 489 3.46 26.83 21.20
CA SER A 489 2.54 27.98 21.13
C SER A 489 1.14 27.65 21.67
N GLY A 490 0.75 26.37 21.69
CA GLY A 490 -0.50 25.92 22.31
C GLY A 490 -1.60 25.56 21.30
N ASN A 491 -2.73 25.05 21.82
CA ASN A 491 -3.82 24.42 21.06
C ASN A 491 -4.57 25.36 20.09
N HIS A 492 -4.23 26.65 20.05
CA HIS A 492 -4.77 27.61 19.07
C HIS A 492 -3.87 27.74 17.84
N CYS A 493 -2.59 27.36 17.95
CA CYS A 493 -1.58 27.62 16.95
C CYS A 493 -1.72 26.66 15.77
N LYS A 494 -1.84 27.20 14.55
CA LYS A 494 -1.92 26.42 13.32
C LYS A 494 -0.57 26.35 12.63
N PHE A 495 -0.44 25.46 11.65
CA PHE A 495 0.78 25.36 10.87
C PHE A 495 0.51 25.16 9.38
N ILE A 496 1.44 25.59 8.54
CA ILE A 496 1.38 25.42 7.09
C ILE A 496 2.61 24.63 6.64
N THR A 497 2.39 23.43 6.12
CA THR A 497 3.41 22.64 5.42
C THR A 497 2.74 21.73 4.39
N LYS A 498 3.53 21.32 3.38
CA LYS A 498 3.13 20.29 2.42
C LYS A 498 3.46 18.88 2.93
N ASP A 499 4.29 18.74 3.96
CA ASP A 499 4.61 17.41 4.48
C ASP A 499 3.38 16.80 5.17
N LEU A 500 3.25 15.49 5.01
CA LEU A 500 2.27 14.65 5.70
C LEU A 500 2.81 14.15 7.05
N MET A 501 4.02 14.55 7.44
CA MET A 501 4.65 14.30 8.74
C MET A 501 4.82 12.80 9.07
N ARG A 502 5.07 12.01 8.02
CA ARG A 502 4.98 10.54 8.04
C ARG A 502 6.04 9.87 8.89
N ASP A 503 7.27 10.40 8.83
CA ASP A 503 8.39 9.88 9.59
C ASP A 503 8.15 10.04 11.10
N HIS A 504 7.53 11.14 11.52
CA HIS A 504 7.24 11.40 12.94
C HIS A 504 6.14 10.49 13.49
N LYS A 505 5.13 10.16 12.65
CA LYS A 505 4.11 9.18 13.02
C LYS A 505 4.74 7.84 13.38
N ALA A 506 5.71 7.38 12.58
CA ALA A 506 6.37 6.09 12.82
C ALA A 506 7.20 6.09 14.12
N CYS A 507 7.60 7.25 14.63
CA CYS A 507 8.29 7.39 15.92
C CYS A 507 7.34 7.34 17.12
N LEU A 508 6.01 7.39 16.93
CA LEU A 508 5.04 7.40 18.02
C LEU A 508 4.72 5.97 18.47
N PRO A 509 4.95 5.63 19.75
CA PRO A 509 4.99 4.24 20.21
C PRO A 509 3.61 3.59 20.32
N ASP A 510 2.55 4.36 20.55
CA ASP A 510 1.23 3.82 20.89
C ASP A 510 0.10 4.39 20.02
N ALA A 511 -0.96 3.59 19.86
CA ALA A 511 -2.12 3.92 19.02
C ALA A 511 -2.91 5.15 19.52
N LYS A 512 -2.91 5.41 20.84
CA LYS A 512 -3.61 6.59 21.40
C LYS A 512 -2.88 7.87 21.00
N THR A 513 -1.56 7.91 21.14
CA THR A 513 -0.75 9.06 20.73
C THR A 513 -0.81 9.28 19.22
N GLN A 514 -0.74 8.22 18.41
CA GLN A 514 -0.93 8.33 16.95
C GLN A 514 -2.30 8.92 16.58
N ARG A 515 -3.38 8.48 17.26
CA ARG A 515 -4.73 9.01 17.05
C ARG A 515 -4.82 10.50 17.41
N LEU A 516 -4.29 10.89 18.57
CA LEU A 516 -4.28 12.30 18.99
C LEU A 516 -3.45 13.16 18.03
N PHE A 517 -2.34 12.63 17.52
CA PHE A 517 -1.53 13.30 16.51
C PHE A 517 -2.31 13.54 15.22
N PHE A 518 -3.08 12.56 14.73
CA PHE A 518 -3.93 12.73 13.55
C PHE A 518 -5.03 13.76 13.75
N LYS A 519 -5.73 13.67 14.88
CA LYS A 519 -6.76 14.65 15.26
C LYS A 519 -6.18 16.07 15.33
N TRP A 520 -5.02 16.22 15.96
CA TRP A 520 -4.28 17.48 16.02
C TRP A 520 -3.88 17.97 14.63
N GLN A 521 -3.26 17.12 13.82
CA GLN A 521 -2.86 17.47 12.46
C GLN A 521 -4.06 17.97 11.63
N GLN A 522 -5.18 17.26 11.65
CA GLN A 522 -6.38 17.63 10.89
C GLN A 522 -6.98 18.96 11.40
N GLY A 523 -6.90 19.24 12.70
CA GLY A 523 -7.39 20.49 13.30
C GLY A 523 -6.45 21.70 13.17
N HIS A 524 -5.16 21.49 12.91
CA HIS A 524 -4.14 22.54 12.99
C HIS A 524 -3.37 22.76 11.67
N GLN A 525 -3.38 21.80 10.74
CA GLN A 525 -2.73 21.95 9.43
C GLN A 525 -3.59 22.77 8.46
N LEU A 526 -3.08 23.93 8.06
CA LEU A 526 -3.68 24.78 7.04
C LEU A 526 -3.13 24.40 5.66
N ALA A 527 -3.95 23.74 4.85
CA ALA A 527 -3.61 23.39 3.47
C ALA A 527 -3.92 24.55 2.51
N ILE A 528 -3.01 24.84 1.57
CA ILE A 528 -3.21 25.83 0.51
C ILE A 528 -3.83 25.13 -0.71
N ILE A 529 -5.03 25.56 -1.11
CA ILE A 529 -5.78 24.95 -2.23
C ILE A 529 -5.32 25.53 -3.57
N SER A 530 -5.29 26.85 -3.68
CA SER A 530 -4.95 27.51 -4.94
C SER A 530 -4.29 28.87 -4.74
N ARG A 531 -3.52 29.27 -5.76
CA ARG A 531 -2.97 30.60 -5.92
C ARG A 531 -3.26 31.06 -7.35
N PHE A 532 -4.05 32.12 -7.51
CA PHE A 532 -4.14 32.80 -8.80
C PHE A 532 -3.23 34.04 -8.80
N PRO A 533 -2.47 34.29 -9.88
CA PRO A 533 -1.64 35.48 -9.99
C PRO A 533 -2.48 36.76 -9.77
N GLY A 534 -2.07 37.63 -8.84
CA GLY A 534 -2.81 38.84 -8.49
C GLY A 534 -4.03 38.65 -7.58
N SER A 535 -4.31 37.43 -7.11
CA SER A 535 -5.47 37.11 -6.25
C SER A 535 -5.08 36.67 -4.83
N LYS A 536 -6.09 36.48 -3.99
CA LYS A 536 -5.99 35.94 -2.63
C LYS A 536 -5.69 34.43 -2.65
N ILE A 537 -4.72 33.98 -1.85
CA ILE A 537 -4.44 32.57 -1.58
C ILE A 537 -5.63 31.97 -0.82
N SER A 538 -6.11 30.81 -1.28
CA SER A 538 -7.20 30.10 -0.62
C SER A 538 -6.67 29.00 0.29
N PHE A 539 -7.18 28.97 1.53
CA PHE A 539 -6.88 27.92 2.50
C PHE A 539 -8.07 26.97 2.61
N GLN A 540 -7.79 25.70 2.82
CA GLN A 540 -8.82 24.72 3.12
C GLN A 540 -9.49 25.04 4.45
N HIS A 541 -10.81 24.95 4.46
CA HIS A 541 -11.60 25.14 5.67
C HIS A 541 -11.40 23.96 6.62
N ILE A 542 -10.96 24.23 7.84
CA ILE A 542 -10.86 23.24 8.91
C ILE A 542 -12.24 23.07 9.53
N LEU A 543 -12.76 21.84 9.51
CA LEU A 543 -14.06 21.51 10.12
C LEU A 543 -13.95 21.56 11.65
N SER A 544 -15.05 21.88 12.34
CA SER A 544 -15.10 21.91 13.82
C SER A 544 -15.20 20.51 14.45
N TYR A 545 -15.36 19.48 13.62
CA TYR A 545 -15.56 18.09 14.03
C TYR A 545 -14.51 17.18 13.38
N ASP A 546 -14.16 16.11 14.10
CA ASP A 546 -13.19 15.10 13.68
C ASP A 546 -13.81 14.12 12.69
N THR A 547 -13.26 14.07 11.48
CA THR A 547 -13.70 13.15 10.44
C THR A 547 -13.02 11.81 10.58
N VAL A 548 -13.44 11.03 11.57
CA VAL A 548 -12.91 9.70 11.90
C VAL A 548 -14.04 8.71 12.20
N VAL A 549 -13.80 7.41 12.02
CA VAL A 549 -14.67 6.35 12.52
C VAL A 549 -14.84 6.54 14.03
N GLN A 550 -16.06 6.63 14.53
CA GLN A 550 -16.33 6.96 15.93
C GLN A 550 -17.59 6.28 16.47
N THR A 551 -17.64 6.09 17.78
CA THR A 551 -18.73 5.41 18.47
C THR A 551 -19.00 6.02 19.85
N THR A 552 -20.27 5.96 20.24
CA THR A 552 -20.76 6.29 21.60
C THR A 552 -21.29 5.04 22.31
N GLY A 553 -21.01 3.86 21.76
CA GLY A 553 -21.59 2.58 22.18
C GLY A 553 -22.94 2.33 21.53
N ASP A 554 -23.91 3.22 21.75
CA ASP A 554 -25.27 3.13 21.20
C ASP A 554 -25.41 3.65 19.75
N SER A 555 -24.38 4.34 19.24
CA SER A 555 -24.31 4.78 17.85
C SER A 555 -22.90 4.78 17.28
N TRP A 556 -22.81 4.55 15.96
CA TRP A 556 -21.57 4.64 15.18
C TRP A 556 -21.73 5.67 14.06
N HIS A 557 -20.66 6.43 13.82
CA HIS A 557 -20.55 7.33 12.68
C HIS A 557 -19.27 6.98 11.92
N ILE A 558 -19.43 6.56 10.66
CA ILE A 558 -18.35 5.99 9.86
C ILE A 558 -18.23 6.81 8.56
N PRO A 559 -17.22 7.68 8.42
CA PRO A 559 -16.98 8.40 7.18
C PRO A 559 -16.51 7.43 6.09
N PHE A 560 -16.97 7.61 4.85
CA PHE A 560 -16.64 6.71 3.73
C PHE A 560 -16.38 7.46 2.42
N ASP A 561 -15.53 6.88 1.56
CA ASP A 561 -15.22 7.42 0.23
C ASP A 561 -16.26 6.91 -0.80
N GLU A 562 -16.87 7.81 -1.59
CA GLU A 562 -17.80 7.46 -2.69
C GLU A 562 -17.04 6.92 -3.91
N ASP A 563 -17.59 5.94 -4.61
CA ASP A 563 -16.88 5.25 -5.71
C ASP A 563 -16.54 6.17 -6.90
N LEU A 564 -17.39 7.17 -7.17
CA LEU A 564 -17.26 8.11 -8.28
C LEU A 564 -16.49 9.39 -7.93
N VAL A 565 -16.13 9.60 -6.66
CA VAL A 565 -15.50 10.83 -6.19
C VAL A 565 -14.06 10.57 -5.79
N GLU A 566 -13.11 10.98 -6.64
CA GLU A 566 -11.70 10.95 -6.29
C GLU A 566 -11.38 12.05 -5.27
N ARG A 567 -11.05 11.64 -4.03
CA ARG A 567 -10.61 12.54 -2.97
C ARG A 567 -9.08 12.65 -2.93
N TYR A 568 -8.56 13.86 -2.75
CA TYR A 568 -7.12 14.08 -2.52
C TYR A 568 -6.68 13.66 -1.11
N SER A 569 -5.38 13.43 -0.93
CA SER A 569 -4.84 12.93 0.34
C SER A 569 -4.98 13.87 1.55
N TYR A 570 -5.26 15.15 1.31
CA TYR A 570 -5.42 16.19 2.33
C TYR A 570 -6.90 16.56 2.59
N GLU A 571 -7.82 16.03 1.77
CA GLU A 571 -9.25 16.22 1.97
C GLU A 571 -9.78 15.14 2.92
N VAL A 572 -10.94 15.35 3.52
CA VAL A 572 -11.62 14.33 4.35
C VAL A 572 -12.95 13.93 3.70
N PRO A 573 -13.45 12.70 3.93
CA PRO A 573 -14.74 12.30 3.39
C PRO A 573 -15.89 13.21 3.86
N ASN A 574 -16.82 13.49 2.96
CA ASN A 574 -18.01 14.30 3.25
C ASN A 574 -19.27 13.45 3.49
N LYS A 575 -19.25 12.17 3.13
CA LYS A 575 -20.33 11.20 3.38
C LYS A 575 -20.05 10.34 4.59
N TRP A 576 -21.12 9.99 5.27
CA TRP A 576 -21.10 9.27 6.54
C TRP A 576 -22.16 8.19 6.56
N LEU A 577 -21.82 7.02 7.11
CA LEU A 577 -22.78 6.02 7.56
C LEU A 577 -23.08 6.30 9.03
N CYS A 578 -24.34 6.62 9.32
CA CYS A 578 -24.87 6.76 10.68
C CYS A 578 -25.59 5.48 11.05
N LEU A 579 -25.18 4.86 12.16
CA LEU A 579 -25.79 3.66 12.73
C LEU A 579 -26.25 3.99 14.15
N ARG A 580 -27.49 3.67 14.47
CA ARG A 580 -28.05 3.85 15.81
C ARG A 580 -28.91 2.67 16.20
N ARG A 581 -28.92 2.34 17.49
CA ARG A 581 -29.95 1.44 18.04
C ARG A 581 -31.29 2.17 18.05
N LYS A 582 -32.36 1.44 17.71
CA LYS A 582 -33.73 1.94 17.87
C LYS A 582 -34.04 1.94 19.37
N THR A 583 -34.16 3.13 19.95
CA THR A 583 -34.67 3.33 21.32
C THR A 583 -36.13 2.94 21.41
#